data_AF-A0A5S3XTX3-F1
#
_entry.id   AF-A0A5S3XTX3-F1
#
_cell.length_a   1.000
_cell.length_b   1.000
_cell.length_c   1.000
_cell.angle_alpha   90.00
_cell.angle_beta   90.00
_cell.angle_gamma   90.00
#
_symmetry.space_group_name_H-M   'P 1'
#
loop_
_entity.id
_entity.type
_entity.pdbx_description
1 polymer ?
#
loop_
_entity_poly.entity_id
_entity_poly.type
_entity_poly.pdbx_seq_one_letter_code
_entity_poly.pdbx_strand_id
1 'polypeptide(L)'
;MSIQMLTKALVATSLLSALSFSATSLAGHKATHNVIVNNTSISGSFGSARNSADSVQYIASLDRGTYMVVMAKSAAGVSKSCTTKNPTHFEQLRALGSDSFLYVSVSGSTCTNVDIQNSSSFAPK
;
A
#
# COMPACT_ATOMS: atom_id res chain seq x y z
N MET A 1 -0.18 -47.92 -36.08
CA MET A 1 -0.37 -46.84 -35.10
C MET A 1 -0.76 -45.59 -35.87
N SER A 2 -2.05 -45.32 -35.94
CA SER A 2 -2.70 -44.54 -37.01
C SER A 2 -2.48 -43.03 -36.87
N ILE A 3 -2.20 -42.38 -38.00
CA ILE A 3 -1.95 -40.94 -38.21
C ILE A 3 -3.04 -40.01 -37.60
N GLN A 4 -4.23 -40.54 -37.32
CA GLN A 4 -5.36 -39.82 -36.68
C GLN A 4 -5.10 -39.43 -35.20
N MET A 5 -4.21 -40.12 -34.47
CA MET A 5 -3.88 -39.73 -33.08
C MET A 5 -2.92 -38.53 -33.03
N LEU A 6 -2.07 -38.36 -34.03
CA LEU A 6 -1.08 -37.29 -34.09
C LEU A 6 -1.74 -35.92 -34.37
N THR A 7 -2.82 -35.90 -35.16
CA THR A 7 -3.56 -34.67 -35.52
C THR A 7 -4.38 -34.11 -34.35
N LYS A 8 -4.93 -34.97 -33.48
CA LYS A 8 -5.64 -34.53 -32.27
C LYS A 8 -4.70 -33.92 -31.23
N ALA A 9 -3.49 -34.46 -31.10
CA ALA A 9 -2.47 -33.96 -30.17
C ALA A 9 -1.96 -32.57 -30.55
N LEU A 10 -1.90 -32.25 -31.85
CA LEU A 10 -1.36 -30.99 -32.35
C LEU A 10 -2.34 -29.81 -32.23
N VAL A 11 -3.65 -30.07 -32.20
CA VAL A 11 -4.68 -29.05 -31.96
C VAL A 11 -4.83 -28.76 -30.46
N ALA A 12 -4.62 -29.75 -29.59
CA ALA A 12 -4.71 -29.53 -28.14
C ALA A 12 -3.58 -28.66 -27.58
N THR A 13 -2.38 -28.71 -28.18
CA THR A 13 -1.22 -27.93 -27.73
C THR A 13 -1.24 -26.47 -28.20
N SER A 14 -1.96 -26.13 -29.27
CA SER A 14 -2.09 -24.75 -29.75
C SER A 14 -3.12 -23.92 -28.98
N LEU A 15 -4.14 -24.56 -28.40
CA LEU A 15 -5.08 -23.87 -27.51
C LEU A 15 -4.46 -23.55 -26.14
N LEU A 16 -3.61 -24.42 -25.59
CA LEU A 16 -2.98 -24.22 -24.27
C LEU A 16 -1.96 -23.07 -24.24
N SER A 17 -1.28 -22.79 -25.36
CA SER A 17 -0.30 -21.71 -25.46
C SER A 17 -0.93 -20.31 -25.60
N ALA A 18 -2.19 -20.23 -26.03
CA ALA A 18 -2.93 -18.96 -26.12
C ALA A 18 -3.43 -18.46 -24.74
N LEU A 19 -3.64 -19.35 -23.77
CA LEU A 19 -4.04 -18.99 -22.40
C LEU A 19 -2.85 -18.61 -21.50
N SER A 20 -1.60 -18.83 -21.95
CA SER A 20 -0.40 -18.53 -21.17
C SER A 20 -0.02 -17.04 -21.19
N PHE A 21 -0.62 -16.27 -22.08
CA PHE A 21 -0.50 -14.81 -22.12
C PHE A 21 -1.68 -14.17 -21.42
N SER A 22 -1.88 -14.49 -20.13
CA SER A 22 -2.79 -13.73 -19.28
C SER A 22 -2.24 -12.31 -19.23
N ALA A 23 -2.83 -11.44 -20.06
CA ALA A 23 -2.55 -10.03 -20.08
C ALA A 23 -2.59 -9.50 -18.65
N THR A 24 -1.49 -8.90 -18.19
CA THR A 24 -1.58 -7.96 -17.08
C THR A 24 -2.51 -6.86 -17.57
N SER A 25 -3.78 -6.94 -17.17
CA SER A 25 -4.77 -5.90 -17.43
C SER A 25 -4.26 -4.62 -16.77
N LEU A 26 -3.55 -3.80 -17.56
CA LEU A 26 -2.98 -2.53 -17.11
C LEU A 26 -4.09 -1.50 -16.84
N ALA A 27 -5.29 -1.73 -17.36
CA ALA A 27 -6.47 -0.96 -17.04
C ALA A 27 -6.84 -1.14 -15.56
N GLY A 28 -6.81 -0.03 -14.80
CA GLY A 28 -7.14 -0.03 -13.38
C GLY A 28 -6.00 -0.51 -12.46
N HIS A 29 -4.77 -0.65 -12.96
CA HIS A 29 -3.62 -1.01 -12.13
C HIS A 29 -3.50 -0.07 -10.92
N LYS A 30 -3.34 -0.67 -9.74
CA LYS A 30 -3.14 0.03 -8.48
C LYS A 30 -1.74 -0.24 -7.96
N ALA A 31 -1.09 0.82 -7.50
CA ALA A 31 0.22 0.77 -6.87
C ALA A 31 0.07 0.36 -5.40
N THR A 32 0.84 -0.66 -5.02
CA THR A 32 1.00 -1.08 -3.63
C THR A 32 2.11 -0.27 -2.98
N HIS A 33 1.79 0.43 -1.89
CA HIS A 33 2.76 1.17 -1.07
C HIS A 33 2.76 0.62 0.35
N ASN A 34 3.67 -0.30 0.63
CA ASN A 34 3.89 -0.90 1.94
C ASN A 34 4.34 0.14 2.97
N VAL A 35 4.22 -0.22 4.25
CA VAL A 35 4.64 0.65 5.36
C VAL A 35 6.16 0.64 5.48
N ILE A 36 6.76 1.81 5.34
CA ILE A 36 8.19 2.06 5.51
C ILE A 36 8.38 2.93 6.75
N VAL A 37 9.27 2.49 7.63
CA VAL A 37 9.62 3.19 8.86
C VAL A 37 11.13 3.37 8.91
N ASN A 38 11.57 4.62 8.94
CA ASN A 38 12.98 5.02 9.00
C ASN A 38 13.23 5.91 10.22
N ASN A 39 14.49 6.29 10.46
CA ASN A 39 14.81 7.18 11.57
C ASN A 39 14.28 8.61 11.39
N THR A 40 13.98 9.05 10.18
CA THR A 40 13.53 10.42 9.91
C THR A 40 12.15 10.49 9.25
N SER A 41 11.51 9.34 9.01
CA SER A 41 10.23 9.31 8.30
C SER A 41 9.38 8.08 8.61
N ILE A 42 8.09 8.26 8.44
CA ILE A 42 7.05 7.23 8.40
C ILE A 42 6.31 7.42 7.07
N SER A 43 6.13 6.35 6.29
CA SER A 43 5.35 6.45 5.05
C SER A 43 4.64 5.16 4.69
N GLY A 44 3.52 5.25 3.99
CA GLY A 44 2.82 4.09 3.44
C GLY A 44 1.38 4.42 3.08
N SER A 45 0.73 3.52 2.34
CA SER A 45 -0.71 3.65 2.06
C SER A 45 -1.55 2.77 2.98
N PHE A 46 -2.68 3.30 3.43
CA PHE A 46 -3.60 2.60 4.33
C PHE A 46 -4.20 1.36 3.68
N GLY A 47 -4.58 1.46 2.41
CA GLY A 47 -5.13 0.33 1.65
C GLY A 47 -4.13 -0.80 1.48
N SER A 48 -2.89 -0.50 1.08
CA SER A 48 -1.84 -1.53 0.95
C SER A 48 -1.47 -2.18 2.27
N ALA A 49 -1.39 -1.42 3.37
CA ALA A 49 -1.11 -1.97 4.70
C ALA A 49 -2.22 -2.95 5.12
N ARG A 50 -3.49 -2.63 4.87
CA ARG A 50 -4.64 -3.49 5.17
C ARG A 50 -4.70 -4.74 4.29
N ASN A 51 -4.30 -4.62 3.03
CA ASN A 51 -4.34 -5.71 2.06
C ASN A 51 -3.06 -6.56 2.08
N SER A 52 -2.11 -6.24 2.95
CA SER A 52 -0.89 -7.02 3.06
C SER A 52 -1.15 -8.39 3.67
N ALA A 53 -0.42 -9.41 3.17
CA ALA A 53 -0.34 -10.71 3.83
C ALA A 53 0.53 -10.68 5.10
N ASP A 54 1.32 -9.62 5.30
CA ASP A 54 2.12 -9.42 6.51
C ASP A 54 1.23 -8.96 7.67
N SER A 55 1.22 -9.73 8.76
CA SER A 55 0.39 -9.47 9.95
C SER A 55 1.02 -8.47 10.93
N VAL A 56 2.22 -7.96 10.62
CA VAL A 56 3.01 -7.10 11.51
C VAL A 56 2.89 -5.63 11.11
N GLN A 57 2.86 -5.35 9.81
CA GLN A 57 2.91 -3.98 9.31
C GLN A 57 1.57 -3.26 9.50
N TYR A 58 1.66 -2.00 9.92
CA TYR A 58 0.50 -1.12 10.02
C TYR A 58 0.92 0.34 9.98
N ILE A 59 -0.01 1.21 9.59
CA ILE A 59 0.11 2.66 9.70
C ILE A 59 -1.20 3.22 10.23
N ALA A 60 -1.11 4.17 11.14
CA ALA A 60 -2.25 4.74 11.85
C ALA A 60 -2.06 6.22 12.14
N SER A 61 -3.16 6.96 12.12
CA SER A 61 -3.27 8.32 12.64
C SER A 61 -4.39 8.35 13.67
N LEU A 62 -4.15 9.00 14.82
CA LEU A 62 -5.08 9.11 15.92
C LEU A 62 -5.28 10.58 16.26
N ASP A 63 -6.55 11.01 16.26
CA ASP A 63 -6.93 12.31 16.78
C ASP A 63 -7.18 12.22 18.30
N ARG A 64 -6.49 13.04 19.09
CA ARG A 64 -6.67 13.18 20.54
C ARG A 64 -7.31 14.52 20.93
N GLY A 65 -7.88 15.24 19.96
CA GLY A 65 -8.47 16.56 20.10
C GLY A 65 -7.43 17.68 20.20
N THR A 66 -6.52 17.60 21.18
CA THR A 66 -5.52 18.65 21.45
C THR A 66 -4.18 18.42 20.75
N TYR A 67 -3.95 17.21 20.26
CA TYR A 67 -2.80 16.80 19.47
C TYR A 67 -3.18 15.57 18.64
N MET A 68 -2.38 15.29 17.61
CA MET A 68 -2.54 14.08 16.81
C MET A 68 -1.30 13.20 16.92
N VAL A 69 -1.49 11.89 16.74
CA VAL A 69 -0.44 10.89 16.84
C VAL A 69 -0.40 10.10 15.53
N VAL A 70 0.78 9.99 14.93
CA VAL A 70 1.04 9.06 13.83
C VAL A 70 1.87 7.91 14.37
N MET A 71 1.49 6.68 14.03
CA MET A 71 2.20 5.47 14.43
C MET A 71 2.32 4.53 13.24
N ALA A 72 3.46 3.85 13.13
CA ALA A 72 3.66 2.85 12.10
C ALA A 72 4.60 1.75 12.57
N LYS A 73 4.41 0.57 11.98
CA LYS A 73 5.32 -0.57 12.07
C LYS A 73 5.54 -1.13 10.67
N SER A 74 6.79 -1.34 10.29
CA SER A 74 7.13 -2.01 9.03
C SER A 74 7.02 -3.53 9.15
N ALA A 75 7.01 -4.24 8.02
CA ALA A 75 7.02 -5.71 7.99
C ALA A 75 8.26 -6.30 8.69
N ALA A 76 9.39 -5.58 8.69
CA ALA A 76 10.60 -5.94 9.43
C ALA A 76 10.50 -5.73 10.96
N GLY A 77 9.34 -5.26 11.44
CA GLY A 77 9.07 -5.03 12.86
C GLY A 77 9.55 -3.69 13.42
N VAL A 78 10.16 -2.82 12.59
CA VAL A 78 10.61 -1.50 13.02
C VAL A 78 9.40 -0.61 13.28
N SER A 79 9.31 -0.07 14.48
CA SER A 79 8.18 0.75 14.92
C SER A 79 8.61 2.19 15.18
N LYS A 80 7.76 3.15 14.82
CA LYS A 80 7.97 4.56 15.14
C LYS A 80 6.65 5.28 15.35
N SER A 81 6.67 6.30 16.19
CA SER A 81 5.56 7.21 16.38
C SER A 81 6.06 8.64 16.45
N CYS A 82 5.17 9.56 16.12
CA CYS A 82 5.37 10.98 16.33
C CYS A 82 4.05 11.65 16.70
N THR A 83 4.14 12.83 17.28
CA THR A 83 2.99 13.66 17.64
C THR A 83 3.11 15.03 17.00
N THR A 84 1.97 15.68 16.79
CA THR A 84 1.94 17.06 16.35
C THR A 84 0.85 17.83 17.07
N LYS A 85 1.08 19.13 17.25
CA LYS A 85 0.10 20.13 17.72
C LYS A 85 -0.15 21.22 16.67
N ASN A 86 0.42 21.07 15.48
CA ASN A 86 0.24 22.03 14.41
C ASN A 86 -1.19 21.84 13.84
N PRO A 87 -2.06 22.88 13.89
CA PRO A 87 -3.42 22.77 13.40
C PRO A 87 -3.49 22.43 11.90
N THR A 88 -2.53 22.87 11.08
CA THR A 88 -2.48 22.50 9.66
C THR A 88 -2.29 21.00 9.49
N HIS A 89 -1.44 20.37 10.30
CA HIS A 89 -1.28 18.92 10.28
C HIS A 89 -2.56 18.21 10.75
N PHE A 90 -3.39 18.85 11.58
CA PHE A 90 -4.64 18.23 12.02
C PHE A 90 -5.60 18.07 10.85
N GLU A 91 -5.80 19.15 10.10
CA GLU A 91 -6.67 19.14 8.93
C GLU A 91 -6.19 18.12 7.89
N GLN A 92 -4.87 18.04 7.66
CA GLN A 92 -4.29 17.02 6.79
C GLN A 92 -4.56 15.60 7.29
N LEU A 93 -4.23 15.29 8.54
CA LEU A 93 -4.41 13.94 9.10
C LEU A 93 -5.88 13.53 9.21
N ARG A 94 -6.82 14.48 9.36
CA ARG A 94 -8.26 14.21 9.34
C ARG A 94 -8.80 13.93 7.93
N ALA A 95 -8.12 14.42 6.89
CA ALA A 95 -8.47 14.14 5.51
C ALA A 95 -8.05 12.72 5.05
N LEU A 96 -7.39 11.95 5.92
CA LEU A 96 -7.02 10.56 5.62
C LEU A 96 -8.24 9.69 5.33
N GLY A 97 -8.25 9.11 4.14
CA GLY A 97 -9.20 8.08 3.69
C GLY A 97 -8.63 6.67 3.77
N SER A 98 -9.44 5.68 3.37
CA SER A 98 -9.05 4.27 3.41
C SER A 98 -7.95 3.89 2.43
N ASP A 99 -7.77 4.68 1.38
CA ASP A 99 -6.85 4.50 0.26
C ASP A 99 -5.77 5.62 0.21
N SER A 100 -5.71 6.48 1.22
CA SER A 100 -4.70 7.52 1.30
C SER A 100 -3.30 6.94 1.46
N PHE A 101 -2.33 7.62 0.85
CA PHE A 101 -0.92 7.53 1.18
C PHE A 101 -0.58 8.63 2.19
N LEU A 102 0.15 8.26 3.23
CA LEU A 102 0.65 9.15 4.28
C LEU A 102 2.17 9.19 4.20
N TYR A 103 2.74 10.39 4.19
CA TYR A 103 4.16 10.62 4.44
C TYR A 103 4.33 11.59 5.59
N VAL A 104 5.21 11.24 6.53
CA VAL A 104 5.48 12.07 7.70
C VAL A 104 6.97 12.13 7.94
N SER A 105 7.51 13.34 8.05
CA SER A 105 8.88 13.55 8.55
C SER A 105 8.88 13.59 10.07
N VAL A 106 9.88 12.95 10.68
CA VAL A 106 9.98 12.79 12.14
C VAL A 106 11.31 13.31 12.64
N SER A 107 11.26 14.17 13.66
CA SER A 107 12.42 14.59 14.45
C SER A 107 12.15 14.29 15.93
N GLY A 108 12.90 13.35 16.50
CA GLY A 108 12.60 12.80 17.83
C GLY A 108 11.21 12.15 17.87
N SER A 109 10.31 12.71 18.68
CA SER A 109 8.89 12.33 18.81
C SER A 109 7.93 13.31 18.13
N THR A 110 8.43 14.27 17.34
CA THR A 110 7.62 15.31 16.69
C THR A 110 7.44 15.01 15.21
N CYS A 111 6.20 15.10 14.72
CA CYS A 111 5.91 15.09 13.28
C CYS A 111 6.20 16.50 12.75
N THR A 112 7.30 16.65 12.01
CA THR A 112 7.77 17.96 11.51
C THR A 112 7.15 18.33 10.17
N ASN A 113 6.73 17.34 9.39
CA ASN A 113 5.98 17.53 8.16
C ASN A 113 4.94 16.41 8.04
N VAL A 114 3.75 16.73 7.54
CA VAL A 114 2.70 15.77 7.21
C VAL A 114 2.25 16.04 5.77
N ASP A 115 2.23 14.98 4.96
CA ASP A 115 1.73 15.02 3.59
C ASP A 115 0.75 13.86 3.39
N ILE A 116 -0.43 14.18 2.86
CA ILE A 116 -1.46 13.21 2.50
C ILE A 116 -1.66 13.27 0.99
N GLN A 117 -1.62 12.11 0.37
CA GLN A 117 -1.99 11.95 -1.02
C GLN A 117 -3.20 11.02 -1.12
N ASN A 118 -4.28 11.55 -1.71
CA ASN A 118 -5.40 10.76 -2.18
C ASN A 118 -5.24 10.60 -3.69
N SER A 119 -4.92 9.38 -4.14
CA SER A 119 -4.77 9.08 -5.56
C SER A 119 -5.59 7.86 -5.92
N SER A 120 -6.30 7.95 -7.05
CA SER A 120 -6.99 6.82 -7.65
C SER A 120 -6.02 5.71 -8.11
N SER A 121 -4.71 5.93 -8.09
CA SER A 121 -3.72 4.91 -8.36
C SER A 121 -3.37 4.04 -7.15
N PHE A 122 -3.75 4.41 -5.92
CA PHE A 122 -3.40 3.63 -4.73
C PHE A 122 -4.32 2.44 -4.56
N ALA A 123 -3.73 1.32 -4.12
CA ALA A 123 -4.48 0.11 -3.82
C ALA A 123 -5.59 0.46 -2.81
N PRO A 124 -6.88 0.28 -3.18
CA PRO A 124 -7.98 0.42 -2.25
C PRO A 124 -7.93 -0.74 -1.24
N LYS A 125 -8.82 -0.72 -0.26
CA LYS A 125 -9.14 -1.94 0.47
C LYS A 125 -9.84 -2.92 -0.47
#